data_AF-A0A232EUC7-F1
#
_entry.id   AF-A0A232EUC7-F1
#
_cell.length_a   1.000
_cell.length_b   1.000
_cell.length_c   1.000
_cell.angle_alpha   90.00
_cell.angle_beta   90.00
_cell.angle_gamma   90.00
#
_symmetry.space_group_name_H-M   'P 1'
#
loop_
_entity.id
_entity.type
_entity.pdbx_description
1 polymer ?
#
loop_
_entity_poly.entity_id
_entity_poly.type
_entity_poly.pdbx_seq_one_letter_code
_entity_poly.pdbx_strand_id
1 'polypeptide(L)'
;MEHNGKIGDDSGMQFSPYQSKSKVCCCVYDCHSYAKTHPRLCFHKLPKIGESKVKIKNMFDIEEELDRRKAWEKALKWPIISSTHACVCSLHFCKKDYMLSDFPSGKRQLRKSAVPSLNLPKQNPKKKQNALNRKLRYEERCNKKLQLETSTSADTNGKADVSVNDDIDCINENDCGNESASAETSTVDETIQSREEEPLFKDQTIQ
;
A
#
# COMPACT_ATOMS: atom_id res chain seq x y z
N MET A 1 27.37 -2.06 -38.26
CA MET A 1 27.49 -3.11 -37.22
C MET A 1 26.55 -2.72 -36.10
N GLU A 2 25.41 -3.39 -36.03
CA GLU A 2 24.29 -3.06 -35.16
C GLU A 2 24.62 -3.46 -33.72
N HIS A 3 24.63 -2.49 -32.81
CA HIS A 3 24.63 -2.78 -31.37
C HIS A 3 23.19 -3.07 -30.93
N ASN A 4 22.78 -4.34 -31.07
CA ASN A 4 21.60 -4.88 -30.40
C ASN A 4 21.92 -5.05 -28.91
N GLY A 5 21.82 -3.95 -28.16
CA GLY A 5 21.81 -3.97 -26.70
C GLY A 5 20.57 -4.72 -26.22
N LYS A 6 20.77 -5.91 -25.64
CA LYS A 6 19.73 -6.67 -24.94
C LYS A 6 19.08 -5.79 -23.88
N ILE A 7 17.86 -5.33 -24.16
CA ILE A 7 16.96 -4.78 -23.16
C ILE A 7 16.73 -5.89 -22.15
N GLY A 8 17.24 -5.72 -20.93
CA GLY A 8 16.99 -6.66 -19.84
C GLY A 8 15.50 -6.82 -19.65
N ASP A 9 15.04 -8.07 -19.67
CA ASP A 9 13.64 -8.49 -19.54
C ASP A 9 13.07 -8.12 -18.16
N ASP A 10 12.76 -6.85 -17.94
CA ASP A 10 12.01 -6.34 -16.77
C ASP A 10 10.50 -6.59 -16.90
N SER A 11 10.09 -7.36 -17.91
CA SER A 11 8.75 -7.89 -18.07
C SER A 11 8.51 -8.97 -17.02
N GLY A 12 7.62 -8.70 -16.06
CA GLY A 12 7.29 -9.65 -14.99
C GLY A 12 6.88 -11.06 -15.48
N MET A 13 6.86 -12.02 -14.56
CA MET A 13 6.82 -13.45 -14.91
C MET A 13 5.58 -13.85 -15.73
N GLN A 14 5.82 -14.52 -16.86
CA GLN A 14 4.80 -15.18 -17.68
C GLN A 14 4.93 -16.70 -17.59
N PHE A 15 3.81 -17.40 -17.71
CA PHE A 15 3.71 -18.86 -17.66
C PHE A 15 3.13 -19.42 -18.95
N SER A 16 3.20 -20.75 -19.11
CA SER A 16 2.45 -21.46 -20.13
C SER A 16 0.97 -21.04 -20.10
N PRO A 17 0.31 -20.80 -21.24
CA PRO A 17 -1.08 -20.38 -21.26
C PRO A 17 -1.98 -21.36 -20.53
N TYR A 18 -2.83 -20.87 -19.63
CA TYR A 18 -3.89 -21.62 -18.99
C TYR A 18 -5.20 -20.83 -19.09
N GLN A 19 -6.20 -21.42 -19.74
CA GLN A 19 -7.51 -20.78 -19.93
C GLN A 19 -8.33 -20.88 -18.66
N SER A 20 -8.35 -19.82 -17.87
CA SER A 20 -9.16 -19.74 -16.67
C SER A 20 -10.57 -19.23 -16.97
N LYS A 21 -11.58 -19.82 -16.34
CA LYS A 21 -12.96 -19.29 -16.34
C LYS A 21 -13.17 -18.24 -15.24
N SER A 22 -12.16 -17.97 -14.42
CA SER A 22 -12.25 -17.06 -13.28
C SER A 22 -12.38 -15.60 -13.71
N LYS A 23 -13.24 -14.86 -13.02
CA LYS A 23 -13.39 -13.39 -13.16
C LYS A 23 -12.42 -12.60 -12.27
N VAL A 24 -11.47 -13.25 -11.62
CA VAL A 24 -10.47 -12.60 -10.76
C VAL A 24 -9.66 -11.58 -11.56
N CYS A 25 -9.53 -10.39 -11.00
CA CYS A 25 -8.69 -9.30 -11.50
C CYS A 25 -7.52 -9.02 -10.55
N CYS A 26 -6.50 -8.34 -11.07
CA CYS A 26 -5.40 -7.85 -10.27
C CYS A 26 -5.84 -6.67 -9.40
N CYS A 27 -5.48 -6.65 -8.12
CA CYS A 27 -5.82 -5.56 -7.20
C CYS A 27 -4.79 -4.41 -7.19
N VAL A 28 -3.72 -4.51 -7.97
CA VAL A 28 -2.73 -3.44 -8.08
C VAL A 28 -3.32 -2.27 -8.87
N TYR A 29 -3.18 -1.06 -8.33
CA TYR A 29 -3.68 0.16 -8.98
C TYR A 29 -3.11 0.30 -10.40
N ASP A 30 -3.96 0.73 -11.34
CA ASP A 30 -3.70 0.82 -12.79
C ASP A 30 -3.35 -0.51 -13.49
N CYS A 31 -3.46 -1.66 -12.81
CA CYS A 31 -3.31 -2.98 -13.43
C CYS A 31 -4.66 -3.54 -13.90
N HIS A 32 -4.81 -3.68 -15.21
CA HIS A 32 -6.06 -4.16 -15.84
C HIS A 32 -6.00 -5.65 -16.21
N SER A 33 -5.16 -6.43 -15.53
CA SER A 33 -4.99 -7.86 -15.80
C SER A 33 -6.15 -8.68 -15.23
N TYR A 34 -6.72 -9.58 -16.04
CA TYR A 34 -7.78 -10.52 -15.65
C TYR A 34 -7.41 -11.96 -15.97
N ALA A 35 -7.76 -12.89 -15.07
CA ALA A 35 -7.45 -14.31 -15.22
C ALA A 35 -8.03 -14.92 -16.50
N LYS A 36 -9.23 -14.49 -16.91
CA LYS A 36 -9.88 -14.97 -18.14
C LYS A 36 -9.19 -14.51 -19.42
N THR A 37 -8.72 -13.26 -19.47
CA THR A 37 -8.19 -12.66 -20.70
C THR A 37 -6.67 -12.76 -20.81
N HIS A 38 -5.98 -13.02 -19.68
CA HIS A 38 -4.52 -13.11 -19.62
C HIS A 38 -4.08 -14.52 -19.18
N PRO A 39 -4.18 -15.53 -20.07
CA PRO A 39 -3.94 -16.94 -19.73
C PRO A 39 -2.47 -17.24 -19.34
N ARG A 40 -1.54 -16.36 -19.70
CA ARG A 40 -0.12 -16.47 -19.35
C ARG A 40 0.19 -15.91 -17.95
N LEU A 41 -0.77 -15.28 -17.28
CA LEU A 41 -0.57 -14.72 -15.95
C LEU A 41 -1.09 -15.68 -14.88
N CYS A 42 -0.41 -15.68 -13.74
CA CYS A 42 -0.92 -16.31 -12.52
C CYS A 42 -1.43 -15.22 -11.57
N PHE A 43 -2.47 -15.53 -10.79
CA PHE A 43 -3.07 -14.61 -9.83
C PHE A 43 -2.88 -15.20 -8.43
N HIS A 44 -2.09 -14.51 -7.63
CA HIS A 44 -1.77 -14.92 -6.27
C HIS A 44 -2.66 -14.19 -5.28
N LYS A 45 -3.36 -14.95 -4.45
CA LYS A 45 -4.09 -14.38 -3.31
C LYS A 45 -3.11 -13.70 -2.38
N LEU A 46 -3.57 -12.64 -1.72
CA LEU A 46 -2.75 -12.04 -0.69
C LEU A 46 -2.51 -13.02 0.47
N PRO A 47 -1.34 -12.96 1.13
CA PRO A 47 -1.06 -13.72 2.34
C PRO A 47 -2.09 -13.42 3.43
N LYS A 48 -2.34 -14.42 4.28
CA LYS A 48 -3.12 -14.21 5.51
C LYS A 48 -2.27 -13.43 6.52
N ILE A 49 -2.93 -12.66 7.37
CA ILE A 49 -2.27 -11.92 8.45
C ILE A 49 -1.59 -12.93 9.37
N GLY A 50 -0.30 -12.73 9.68
CA GLY A 50 0.49 -13.58 10.57
C GLY A 50 0.96 -14.90 9.97
N GLU A 51 0.68 -15.18 8.70
CA GLU A 51 1.01 -16.48 8.07
C GLU A 51 2.52 -16.68 7.86
N SER A 52 3.22 -15.60 7.52
CA SER A 52 4.66 -15.65 7.24
C SER A 52 5.31 -14.29 7.46
N LYS A 53 6.59 -14.32 7.82
CA LYS A 53 7.43 -13.13 7.97
C LYS A 53 8.43 -13.05 6.83
N VAL A 54 8.82 -11.82 6.50
CA VAL A 54 9.83 -11.50 5.50
C VAL A 54 10.87 -10.56 6.10
N LYS A 55 12.13 -10.76 5.73
CA LYS A 55 13.22 -9.85 6.12
C LYS A 55 13.24 -8.67 5.17
N ILE A 56 13.16 -7.45 5.70
CA ILE A 56 13.19 -6.20 4.94
C ILE A 56 14.27 -5.31 5.54
N LYS A 57 15.07 -4.67 4.69
CA LYS A 57 16.02 -3.64 5.13
C LYS A 57 15.32 -2.30 5.30
N ASN A 58 15.49 -1.70 6.47
CA ASN A 58 15.03 -0.35 6.73
C ASN A 58 15.99 0.69 6.10
N MET A 59 15.66 1.98 6.23
CA MET A 59 16.50 3.09 5.78
C MET A 59 17.89 3.16 6.43
N PHE A 60 18.09 2.44 7.54
CA PHE A 60 19.36 2.32 8.24
C PHE A 60 20.12 1.03 7.89
N ASP A 61 19.72 0.32 6.83
CA ASP A 61 20.27 -0.99 6.41
C ASP A 61 20.16 -2.13 7.45
N ILE A 62 19.43 -1.89 8.55
CA ILE A 62 19.10 -2.90 9.54
C ILE A 62 18.01 -3.82 8.98
N GLU A 63 18.24 -5.14 9.07
CA GLU A 63 17.24 -6.14 8.72
C GLU A 63 16.21 -6.28 9.83
N GLU A 64 14.94 -6.09 9.46
CA GLU A 64 13.80 -6.27 10.35
C GLU A 64 12.89 -7.37 9.80
N GLU A 65 12.26 -8.15 10.69
CA GLU A 65 11.22 -9.09 10.32
C GLU A 65 9.85 -8.40 10.29
N LEU A 66 9.26 -8.33 9.11
CA LEU A 66 7.91 -7.81 8.93
C LEU A 66 6.96 -8.93 8.50
N ASP A 67 5.72 -8.89 8.99
CA ASP A 67 4.65 -9.71 8.45
C ASP A 67 4.52 -9.53 6.93
N ARG A 68 4.43 -10.64 6.19
CA ARG A 68 4.41 -10.64 4.73
C ARG A 68 3.20 -9.90 4.17
N ARG A 69 2.04 -10.00 4.83
CA ARG A 69 0.83 -9.29 4.41
C ARG A 69 1.05 -7.78 4.53
N LYS A 70 1.61 -7.31 5.65
CA LYS A 70 2.01 -5.89 5.82
C LYS A 70 3.04 -5.45 4.78
N ALA A 71 4.00 -6.31 4.42
CA ALA A 71 4.98 -6.01 3.38
C ALA A 71 4.32 -5.79 2.01
N TRP A 72 3.35 -6.64 1.63
CA TRP A 72 2.59 -6.48 0.39
C TRP A 72 1.77 -5.18 0.40
N GLU A 73 1.10 -4.86 1.50
CA GLU A 73 0.30 -3.62 1.62
C GLU A 73 1.17 -2.37 1.45
N LYS A 74 2.36 -2.36 2.06
CA LYS A 74 3.35 -1.29 1.88
C LYS A 74 3.81 -1.19 0.41
N ALA A 75 4.18 -2.30 -0.20
CA ALA A 75 4.66 -2.34 -1.59
C ALA A 75 3.61 -1.84 -2.59
N LEU A 76 2.36 -2.27 -2.41
CA LEU A 76 1.24 -1.87 -3.26
C LEU A 76 0.76 -0.43 -3.00
N LYS A 77 1.26 0.22 -1.94
CA LYS A 77 0.83 1.56 -1.48
C LYS A 77 -0.69 1.67 -1.34
N TRP A 78 -1.33 0.56 -1.01
CA TRP A 78 -2.78 0.45 -0.93
C TRP A 78 -3.18 0.29 0.54
N PRO A 79 -3.77 1.32 1.17
CA PRO A 79 -3.85 1.39 2.62
C PRO A 79 -4.81 0.39 3.24
N ILE A 80 -5.71 -0.23 2.46
CA ILE A 80 -6.72 -1.17 2.98
C ILE A 80 -7.06 -2.19 1.89
N ILE A 81 -6.38 -3.33 1.88
CA ILE A 81 -6.86 -4.49 1.12
C ILE A 81 -7.75 -5.27 2.06
N SER A 82 -9.00 -4.83 2.23
CA SER A 82 -9.96 -5.47 3.14
C SER A 82 -10.44 -6.82 2.61
N SER A 83 -10.32 -7.05 1.30
CA SER A 83 -10.80 -8.28 0.68
C SER A 83 -9.79 -9.43 0.85
N THR A 84 -10.27 -10.53 1.41
CA THR A 84 -9.58 -11.83 1.44
C THR A 84 -9.47 -12.47 0.05
N HIS A 85 -10.23 -11.96 -0.93
CA HIS A 85 -10.24 -12.44 -2.31
C HIS A 85 -9.35 -11.63 -3.26
N ALA A 86 -8.76 -10.53 -2.77
CA ALA A 86 -7.85 -9.73 -3.58
C ALA A 86 -6.65 -10.58 -4.05
N CYS A 87 -6.23 -10.35 -5.29
CA CYS A 87 -5.17 -11.10 -5.94
C CYS A 87 -4.20 -10.17 -6.65
N VAL A 88 -2.92 -10.53 -6.67
CA VAL A 88 -1.87 -9.83 -7.42
C VAL A 88 -1.42 -10.73 -8.57
N CYS A 89 -1.37 -10.19 -9.79
CA CYS A 89 -0.93 -10.98 -10.95
C CYS A 89 0.60 -11.13 -11.00
N SER A 90 1.08 -12.11 -11.78
CA SER A 90 2.49 -12.47 -11.85
C SER A 90 3.41 -11.39 -12.43
N LEU A 91 2.86 -10.36 -13.09
CA LEU A 91 3.62 -9.21 -13.60
C LEU A 91 4.27 -8.35 -12.51
N HIS A 92 3.83 -8.48 -11.27
CA HIS A 92 4.33 -7.68 -10.15
C HIS A 92 5.44 -8.38 -9.36
N PHE A 93 5.85 -9.58 -9.78
CA PHE A 93 6.88 -10.38 -9.13
C PHE A 93 8.02 -10.67 -10.10
N CYS A 94 9.23 -10.69 -9.56
CA CYS A 94 10.41 -11.10 -10.31
C CYS A 94 10.40 -12.62 -10.53
N LYS A 95 11.09 -13.10 -11.59
CA LYS A 95 11.26 -14.54 -11.83
C LYS A 95 11.84 -15.28 -10.62
N LYS A 96 12.81 -14.66 -9.92
CA LYS A 96 13.46 -15.22 -8.71
C LYS A 96 12.52 -15.41 -7.52
N ASP A 97 11.38 -14.74 -7.51
CA ASP A 97 10.40 -14.82 -6.42
C ASP A 97 9.58 -16.12 -6.47
N TYR A 98 9.66 -16.86 -7.58
CA TYR A 98 8.97 -18.14 -7.75
C TYR A 98 9.82 -19.30 -7.25
N MET A 99 9.14 -20.31 -6.72
CA MET A 99 9.77 -21.60 -6.45
C MET A 99 9.96 -22.31 -7.80
N LEU A 100 11.15 -22.89 -8.00
CA LEU A 100 11.49 -23.65 -9.22
C LEU A 100 11.36 -22.84 -10.52
N SER A 101 11.85 -21.59 -10.54
CA SER A 101 11.76 -20.69 -11.70
C SER A 101 12.40 -21.23 -12.98
N ASP A 102 13.37 -22.15 -12.86
CA ASP A 102 14.15 -22.69 -13.98
C ASP A 102 13.70 -24.09 -14.40
N PHE A 103 12.79 -24.71 -13.65
CA PHE A 103 12.16 -25.95 -14.03
C PHE A 103 10.73 -25.66 -14.49
N PRO A 104 10.26 -26.26 -15.59
CA PRO A 104 8.87 -26.16 -16.05
C PRO A 104 7.94 -26.99 -15.14
N SER A 105 8.11 -26.89 -13.82
CA SER A 105 7.16 -27.45 -12.87
C SER A 105 5.83 -26.72 -13.03
N GLY A 106 4.72 -27.46 -13.06
CA GLY A 106 3.39 -26.85 -13.17
C GLY A 106 3.01 -25.97 -11.97
N LYS A 107 3.82 -25.93 -10.91
CA LYS A 107 3.53 -25.21 -9.66
C LYS A 107 3.94 -23.74 -9.78
N ARG A 108 2.98 -22.89 -10.07
CA ARG A 108 3.12 -21.43 -10.11
C ARG A 108 3.03 -20.84 -8.69
N GLN A 109 3.99 -21.17 -7.83
CA GLN A 109 3.97 -20.76 -6.42
C GLN A 109 5.08 -19.76 -6.10
N LEU A 110 4.72 -18.72 -5.35
CA LEU A 110 5.68 -17.75 -4.82
C LEU A 110 6.44 -18.33 -3.63
N ARG A 111 7.70 -17.96 -3.47
CA ARG A 111 8.49 -18.18 -2.25
C ARG A 111 7.82 -17.50 -1.07
N LYS A 112 8.08 -17.98 0.16
CA LYS A 112 7.54 -17.37 1.39
C LYS A 112 8.05 -15.95 1.63
N SER A 113 9.25 -15.63 1.11
CA SER A 113 9.84 -14.28 1.19
C SER A 113 9.39 -13.32 0.08
N ALA A 114 8.64 -13.80 -0.91
CA ALA A 114 8.31 -13.00 -2.08
C ALA A 114 7.34 -11.86 -1.75
N VAL A 115 7.72 -10.66 -2.17
CA VAL A 115 6.94 -9.42 -2.07
C VAL A 115 6.87 -8.79 -3.48
N PRO A 116 5.71 -8.25 -3.90
CA PRO A 116 5.60 -7.53 -5.16
C PRO A 116 6.67 -6.44 -5.23
N SER A 117 7.37 -6.37 -6.36
CA SER A 117 8.48 -5.42 -6.58
C SER A 117 8.44 -4.77 -7.96
N LEU A 118 7.74 -5.37 -8.93
CA LEU A 118 7.66 -4.87 -10.31
C LEU A 118 6.32 -4.18 -10.58
N ASN A 119 6.34 -3.20 -11.50
CA ASN A 119 5.13 -2.53 -12.01
C ASN A 119 4.21 -2.01 -10.89
N LEU A 120 4.81 -1.46 -9.84
CA LEU A 120 4.10 -0.96 -8.67
C LEU A 120 3.70 0.51 -8.86
N PRO A 121 2.58 0.94 -8.24
CA PRO A 121 2.15 2.33 -8.33
C PRO A 121 3.20 3.28 -7.75
N LYS A 122 3.49 4.37 -8.47
CA LYS A 122 4.42 5.41 -8.01
C LYS A 122 3.84 6.19 -6.83
N GLN A 123 2.52 6.39 -6.80
CA GLN A 123 1.82 7.17 -5.77
C GLN A 123 0.63 6.42 -5.19
N ASN A 124 0.31 6.69 -3.92
CA ASN A 124 -0.91 6.20 -3.30
C ASN A 124 -2.12 6.89 -3.94
N PRO A 125 -3.14 6.16 -4.41
CA PRO A 125 -4.30 6.72 -5.10
C PRO A 125 -5.08 7.72 -4.24
N LYS A 126 -5.12 7.57 -2.91
CA LYS A 126 -5.75 8.56 -2.01
C LYS A 126 -5.04 9.91 -2.05
N LYS A 127 -3.71 9.91 -2.17
CA LYS A 127 -2.93 11.16 -2.32
C LYS A 127 -3.22 11.83 -3.65
N LYS A 128 -3.35 11.05 -4.74
CA LYS A 128 -3.70 11.54 -6.08
C LYS A 128 -5.11 12.16 -6.09
N GLN A 129 -6.10 11.48 -5.51
CA GLN A 129 -7.46 12.02 -5.41
C GLN A 129 -7.53 13.30 -4.56
N ASN A 130 -6.83 13.33 -3.42
CA ASN A 130 -6.79 14.53 -2.57
C ASN A 130 -6.12 15.71 -3.26
N ALA A 131 -5.05 15.48 -4.04
CA ALA A 131 -4.40 16.51 -4.85
C ALA A 131 -5.35 17.05 -5.93
N LEU A 132 -6.08 16.17 -6.62
CA LEU A 132 -7.09 16.55 -7.62
C LEU A 132 -8.22 17.36 -6.98
N ASN A 133 -8.76 16.92 -5.85
CA ASN A 133 -9.79 17.64 -5.09
C ASN A 133 -9.30 18.99 -4.56
N ARG A 134 -8.01 19.13 -4.23
CA ARG A 134 -7.42 20.44 -3.88
C ARG A 134 -7.35 21.38 -5.09
N LYS A 135 -7.00 20.87 -6.26
CA LYS A 135 -6.95 21.64 -7.52
C LYS A 135 -8.35 22.13 -7.93
N LEU A 136 -9.35 21.25 -7.89
CA LEU A 136 -10.74 21.61 -8.19
C LEU A 136 -11.26 22.72 -7.25
N ARG A 137 -11.01 22.62 -5.94
CA ARG A 137 -11.36 23.66 -4.96
C ARG A 137 -10.60 24.98 -5.15
N TYR A 138 -9.45 24.97 -5.81
CA TYR A 138 -8.72 26.18 -6.17
C TYR A 138 -9.34 26.84 -7.42
N GLU A 139 -9.63 26.04 -8.45
CA GLU A 139 -10.28 26.50 -9.68
C GLU A 139 -11.67 27.09 -9.40
N GLU A 140 -12.48 26.46 -8.54
CA GLU A 140 -13.78 26.99 -8.09
C GLU A 140 -13.64 28.36 -7.41
N ARG A 141 -12.61 28.56 -6.59
CA ARG A 141 -12.34 29.85 -5.93
C ARG A 141 -11.94 30.93 -6.94
N CYS A 142 -11.10 30.60 -7.91
CA CYS A 142 -10.73 31.51 -8.99
C CYS A 142 -11.94 31.89 -9.86
N ASN A 143 -12.76 30.91 -10.25
CA ASN A 143 -13.96 31.14 -11.06
C ASN A 143 -14.98 32.01 -10.32
N LYS A 144 -15.19 31.78 -9.03
CA LYS A 144 -16.09 32.61 -8.21
C LYS A 144 -15.60 34.05 -8.11
N LYS A 145 -14.29 34.27 -7.99
CA LYS A 145 -13.69 35.61 -7.97
C LYS A 145 -13.90 36.35 -9.30
N LEU A 146 -13.68 35.67 -10.43
CA LEU A 146 -13.89 36.23 -11.77
C LEU A 146 -15.35 36.61 -12.02
N GLN A 147 -16.31 35.80 -11.58
CA GLN A 147 -17.75 36.10 -11.75
C GLN A 147 -18.20 37.33 -10.94
N LEU A 148 -17.60 37.55 -9.76
CA LEU A 148 -17.88 38.73 -8.93
C LEU A 148 -17.33 40.01 -9.57
N GLU A 149 -16.15 39.94 -10.18
CA GLU A 149 -15.51 41.07 -10.88
C GLU A 149 -16.26 41.44 -12.19
N THR A 150 -16.85 40.46 -12.88
CA THR A 150 -17.66 40.73 -14.08
C THR A 150 -19.05 41.30 -13.78
N SER A 151 -19.57 41.14 -12.56
CA SER A 151 -20.89 41.63 -12.17
C SER A 151 -20.89 43.02 -11.51
N THR A 152 -19.72 43.54 -11.14
CA THR A 152 -19.58 44.89 -10.54
C THR A 152 -19.22 45.99 -11.55
N SER A 153 -19.04 45.66 -12.83
CA SER A 153 -18.63 46.61 -13.89
C SER A 153 -19.75 47.06 -14.84
N ALA A 154 -21.00 46.62 -14.61
CA ALA A 154 -22.15 46.95 -15.48
C ALA A 154 -23.01 48.13 -15.02
N ASP A 155 -22.89 48.61 -13.77
CA ASP A 155 -23.70 49.72 -13.26
C ASP A 155 -22.84 50.89 -12.79
N THR A 156 -22.39 51.72 -13.75
CA THR A 156 -22.08 53.12 -13.46
C THR A 156 -23.13 54.01 -14.11
N ASN A 157 -24.17 54.34 -13.35
CA ASN A 157 -24.80 55.65 -13.45
C ASN A 157 -25.54 56.02 -12.14
N GLY A 158 -24.88 56.85 -11.32
CA GLY A 158 -25.57 57.87 -10.52
C GLY A 158 -25.67 57.69 -9.00
N LYS A 159 -24.70 58.33 -8.30
CA LYS A 159 -24.91 59.27 -7.16
C LYS A 159 -24.99 58.72 -5.70
N ALA A 160 -23.85 58.87 -5.03
CA ALA A 160 -23.55 59.41 -3.68
C ALA A 160 -24.23 58.90 -2.39
N ASP A 161 -23.33 58.64 -1.43
CA ASP A 161 -23.38 58.70 0.05
C ASP A 161 -24.34 57.78 0.82
N VAL A 162 -23.75 56.89 1.64
CA VAL A 162 -23.89 56.91 3.11
C VAL A 162 -22.80 56.00 3.72
N SER A 163 -21.96 56.59 4.57
CA SER A 163 -21.12 55.90 5.56
C SER A 163 -21.98 55.34 6.68
N VAL A 164 -21.74 54.08 7.08
CA VAL A 164 -21.82 53.67 8.49
C VAL A 164 -20.68 52.70 8.76
N ASN A 165 -19.86 53.05 9.75
CA ASN A 165 -18.75 52.25 10.28
C ASN A 165 -19.27 51.15 11.22
N ASP A 166 -18.38 50.19 11.50
CA ASP A 166 -17.96 49.74 12.85
C ASP A 166 -17.74 48.22 12.91
N ASP A 167 -16.45 47.88 12.96
CA ASP A 167 -15.80 46.96 13.90
C ASP A 167 -16.56 45.70 14.38
N ILE A 168 -16.08 44.53 13.93
CA ILE A 168 -15.93 43.37 14.83
C ILE A 168 -14.55 42.74 14.64
N ASP A 169 -13.94 42.55 15.80
CA ASP A 169 -12.58 42.15 16.16
C ASP A 169 -12.06 40.79 15.66
N CYS A 170 -10.75 40.69 15.89
CA CYS A 170 -9.74 39.68 15.57
C CYS A 170 -9.91 38.28 16.21
N ILE A 171 -8.87 37.45 15.99
CA ILE A 171 -8.42 36.25 16.76
C ILE A 171 -8.95 34.92 16.14
N ASN A 172 -8.19 33.84 15.84
CA ASN A 172 -6.90 33.36 16.32
C ASN A 172 -6.20 32.41 15.32
N GLU A 173 -4.87 32.33 15.43
CA GLU A 173 -4.07 31.18 15.02
C GLU A 173 -4.29 29.97 15.97
N ASN A 174 -3.89 28.79 15.50
CA ASN A 174 -3.67 27.54 16.24
C ASN A 174 -4.90 26.71 16.67
N ASP A 175 -4.99 25.49 16.13
CA ASP A 175 -5.38 24.34 16.94
C ASP A 175 -4.55 23.12 16.57
N CYS A 176 -3.79 22.66 17.55
CA CYS A 176 -2.93 21.50 17.55
C CYS A 176 -3.44 20.57 18.66
N GLY A 177 -3.61 19.29 18.32
CA GLY A 177 -3.67 18.22 19.31
C GLY A 177 -5.02 18.06 19.99
N ASN A 178 -5.63 16.88 19.80
CA ASN A 178 -6.33 16.28 20.91
C ASN A 178 -5.89 14.83 21.03
N GLU A 179 -5.08 14.59 22.05
CA GLU A 179 -4.94 13.30 22.71
C GLU A 179 -6.30 12.93 23.30
N SER A 180 -6.76 11.71 23.05
CA SER A 180 -7.81 11.10 23.85
C SER A 180 -7.21 9.88 24.51
N ALA A 181 -6.70 10.11 25.72
CA ALA A 181 -6.53 9.06 26.70
C ALA A 181 -7.92 8.59 27.15
N SER A 182 -8.14 7.29 27.13
CA SER A 182 -9.09 6.62 28.00
C SER A 182 -8.49 5.27 28.36
N ALA A 183 -8.11 5.17 29.63
CA ALA A 183 -7.64 3.98 30.32
C ALA A 183 -8.81 2.96 30.47
N GLU A 184 -8.72 1.75 31.00
CA GLU A 184 -7.87 1.02 31.95
C GLU A 184 -8.04 -0.47 31.56
N THR A 185 -7.09 -1.38 31.66
CA THR A 185 -6.80 -2.16 32.88
C THR A 185 -5.80 -3.26 32.49
N SER A 186 -4.71 -3.43 33.24
CA SER A 186 -4.06 -4.74 33.35
C SER A 186 -3.32 -4.86 34.68
N THR A 187 -4.00 -5.47 35.63
CA THR A 187 -3.39 -6.29 36.69
C THR A 187 -2.87 -7.58 36.08
N VAL A 188 -1.59 -7.88 36.27
CA VAL A 188 -0.95 -9.13 36.78
C VAL A 188 0.53 -9.11 36.35
N ASP A 189 1.47 -8.85 37.27
CA ASP A 189 2.15 -9.84 38.14
C ASP A 189 3.20 -10.67 37.36
N GLU A 190 4.44 -10.19 37.33
CA GLU A 190 5.63 -10.96 36.99
C GLU A 190 6.58 -10.95 38.19
N THR A 191 6.70 -12.10 38.85
CA THR A 191 7.93 -12.51 39.54
C THR A 191 8.25 -13.94 39.10
N ILE A 192 9.24 -14.04 38.22
CA ILE A 192 9.91 -15.29 37.87
C ILE A 192 11.07 -15.45 38.84
N GLN A 193 11.07 -16.53 39.62
CA GLN A 193 12.30 -17.04 40.23
C GLN A 193 12.38 -18.56 40.04
N SER A 194 13.25 -18.90 39.09
CA SER A 194 14.02 -20.10 38.83
C SER A 194 13.83 -21.29 39.78
N ARG A 195 13.39 -22.42 39.20
CA ARG A 195 13.59 -23.76 39.76
C ARG A 195 14.46 -24.56 38.79
N GLU A 196 15.75 -24.65 39.11
CA GLU A 196 16.64 -25.71 38.66
C GLU A 196 16.20 -27.00 39.34
N GLU A 197 15.93 -28.09 38.62
CA GLU A 197 16.25 -29.47 39.05
C GLU A 197 16.32 -30.38 37.80
N GLU A 198 17.39 -31.15 37.74
CA GLU A 198 17.83 -31.98 36.61
C GLU A 198 17.01 -33.26 36.40
N PRO A 199 16.94 -33.79 35.16
CA PRO A 199 16.72 -35.22 34.95
C PRO A 199 18.05 -35.98 34.83
N LEU A 200 18.37 -36.59 35.96
CA LEU A 200 19.26 -37.73 36.18
C LEU A 200 19.31 -38.71 35.00
N PHE A 201 20.42 -38.68 34.25
CA PHE A 201 20.83 -39.76 33.35
C PHE A 201 21.11 -41.01 34.20
N LYS A 202 20.38 -42.11 33.96
CA LYS A 202 20.73 -43.42 34.52
C LYS A 202 21.17 -44.37 33.41
N ASP A 203 22.18 -45.12 33.79
CA ASP A 203 23.17 -45.75 32.95
C ASP A 203 22.69 -46.86 32.03
N GLN A 204 23.48 -47.01 30.98
CA GLN A 204 23.73 -48.25 30.28
C GLN A 204 24.17 -49.33 31.27
N THR A 205 23.53 -50.49 31.22
CA THR A 205 24.23 -51.75 31.51
C THR A 205 24.05 -52.67 30.32
N ILE A 206 25.17 -52.86 29.62
CA ILE A 206 25.47 -53.98 28.75
C ILE A 206 25.73 -55.18 29.65
N GLN A 207 25.00 -56.28 29.45
CA GLN A 207 25.50 -57.66 29.41
C GLN A 207 24.37 -58.62 29.05
#